data_AF-A0A3D0RTP0-F1
#
_entry.id   AF-A0A3D0RTP0-F1
#
_cell.length_a   1.000
_cell.length_b   1.000
_cell.length_c   1.000
_cell.angle_alpha   90.00
_cell.angle_beta   90.00
_cell.angle_gamma   90.00
#
_symmetry.space_group_name_H-M   'P 1'
#
loop_
_entity.id
_entity.type
_entity.pdbx_description
1 polymer ?
#
loop_
_entity_poly.entity_id
_entity_poly.type
_entity_poly.pdbx_seq_one_letter_code
_entity_poly.pdbx_strand_id
1 'polypeptide(L)'
;MVDSENFINLIEPFIGDMTFHVDDQIRGENPWKEWMITTQVDTADFCRIAWKAIQCHQSQLATLGELANAHEDAAVAVLSMQGTFFRAFSLVNGGREVETDLFAGLR
;
A
#
# COMPACT_ATOMS: atom_id res chain seq x y z
N MET A 1 4.13 -3.87 5.57
CA MET A 1 3.72 -2.83 4.63
C MET A 1 2.81 -1.88 5.37
N VAL A 2 2.89 -0.60 5.09
CA VAL A 2 2.01 0.42 5.65
C VAL A 2 1.52 1.29 4.51
N ASP A 3 0.26 1.71 4.56
CA ASP A 3 -0.29 2.62 3.56
C ASP A 3 0.01 4.07 3.98
N SER A 4 0.57 4.84 3.04
CA SER A 4 0.90 6.24 3.30
C SER A 4 -0.34 7.13 3.17
N GLU A 5 -0.32 8.30 3.80
CA GLU A 5 -1.36 9.31 3.60
C GLU A 5 -1.52 9.70 2.13
N ASN A 6 -0.43 9.87 1.39
CA ASN A 6 -0.53 10.20 -0.04
C ASN A 6 -1.22 9.09 -0.84
N PHE A 7 -0.94 7.83 -0.52
CA PHE A 7 -1.59 6.69 -1.18
C PHE A 7 -3.08 6.65 -0.84
N ILE A 8 -3.44 6.70 0.45
CA ILE A 8 -4.84 6.65 0.88
C ILE A 8 -5.65 7.82 0.30
N ASN A 9 -5.14 9.05 0.38
CA ASN A 9 -5.81 10.24 -0.17
C ASN A 9 -6.05 10.13 -1.69
N LEU A 10 -5.19 9.41 -2.42
CA LEU A 10 -5.38 9.17 -3.84
C LEU A 10 -6.48 8.15 -4.09
N ILE A 11 -6.53 7.05 -3.33
CA ILE A 11 -7.39 5.90 -3.64
C ILE A 11 -8.78 5.99 -3.02
N GLU A 12 -8.94 6.68 -1.89
CA GLU A 12 -10.20 6.80 -1.14
C GLU A 12 -11.41 7.18 -2.04
N PRO A 13 -11.30 8.15 -2.98
CA PRO A 13 -12.42 8.49 -3.86
C PRO A 13 -12.87 7.37 -4.81
N PHE A 14 -12.01 6.37 -5.06
CA PHE A 14 -12.27 5.27 -5.99
C PHE A 14 -12.79 4.01 -5.29
N ILE A 15 -12.26 3.72 -4.11
CA ILE A 15 -12.58 2.50 -3.36
C ILE A 15 -13.77 2.68 -2.40
N GLY A 16 -14.08 3.93 -2.05
CA GLY A 16 -15.19 4.27 -1.17
C GLY A 16 -14.85 4.07 0.32
N ASP A 17 -15.90 3.95 1.13
CA ASP A 17 -15.78 3.77 2.58
C ASP A 17 -15.06 2.44 2.91
N MET A 18 -13.87 2.54 3.50
CA MET A 18 -13.06 1.41 3.93
C MET A 18 -13.33 1.02 5.40
N THR A 19 -14.38 1.56 6.01
CA THR A 19 -14.73 1.23 7.38
C THR A 19 -15.53 -0.07 7.51
N PHE A 20 -15.44 -0.69 8.68
CA PHE A 20 -16.16 -1.89 9.05
C PHE A 20 -16.47 -1.89 10.55
N HIS A 21 -17.58 -2.53 10.92
CA HIS A 21 -17.99 -2.64 12.33
C HIS A 21 -17.29 -3.81 13.03
N VAL A 22 -16.81 -3.57 14.25
CA VAL A 22 -16.36 -4.59 15.21
C VAL A 22 -17.02 -4.28 16.54
N ASP A 23 -18.01 -5.09 16.91
CA ASP A 23 -18.88 -4.85 18.07
C ASP A 23 -19.50 -3.45 18.04
N ASP A 24 -19.16 -2.60 19.02
CA ASP A 24 -19.61 -1.22 19.16
C ASP A 24 -18.68 -0.20 18.49
N GLN A 25 -17.63 -0.65 17.80
CA GLN A 25 -16.62 0.22 17.17
C GLN A 25 -16.73 0.20 15.64
N ILE A 26 -16.55 1.38 15.05
CA ILE A 26 -16.26 1.52 13.62
C ILE A 26 -14.74 1.59 13.47
N ARG A 27 -14.17 0.68 12.68
CA ARG A 27 -12.73 0.62 12.36
C ARG A 27 -12.53 0.85 10.88
N GLY A 28 -11.38 1.35 10.48
CA GLY A 28 -11.03 1.58 9.09
C GLY A 28 -9.53 1.70 8.91
N GLU A 29 -9.13 2.31 7.81
CA GLU A 29 -7.75 2.64 7.53
C GLU A 29 -7.18 3.63 8.55
N ASN A 30 -5.88 3.49 8.82
CA ASN A 30 -5.14 4.44 9.63
C ASN A 30 -3.87 4.80 8.85
N PRO A 31 -3.95 5.79 7.94
CA PRO A 31 -2.87 6.12 7.03
C PRO A 31 -1.66 6.63 7.80
N TRP A 32 -0.48 6.19 7.38
CA TRP A 32 0.77 6.58 8.01
C TRP A 32 1.26 7.91 7.43
N LYS A 33 1.70 8.81 8.32
CA LYS A 33 2.40 10.03 7.90
C LYS A 33 3.63 9.64 7.09
N GLU A 34 3.93 10.39 6.03
CA GLU A 34 5.10 10.12 5.16
C GLU A 34 6.42 10.01 5.95
N TRP A 35 6.61 10.85 6.98
CA TRP A 35 7.82 10.83 7.81
C TRP A 35 7.95 9.57 8.69
N MET A 36 6.86 8.83 8.92
CA MET A 36 6.89 7.58 9.69
C MET A 36 7.36 6.39 8.85
N ILE A 37 7.37 6.53 7.52
CA ILE A 37 7.82 5.48 6.61
C ILE A 37 9.35 5.43 6.66
N THR A 38 9.88 4.23 6.84
CA THR A 38 11.33 4.00 7.03
C THR A 38 11.95 3.24 5.87
N THR A 39 11.14 2.64 5.00
CA THR A 39 11.60 1.96 3.80
C THR A 39 10.59 2.18 2.67
N GLN A 40 11.08 2.49 1.48
CA GLN A 40 10.30 2.60 0.25
C GLN A 40 11.00 1.81 -0.87
N VAL A 41 10.41 0.70 -1.26
CA VAL A 41 10.89 -0.14 -2.36
C VAL A 41 10.21 0.30 -3.65
N ASP A 42 10.99 0.57 -4.69
CA ASP A 42 10.44 0.80 -6.03
C ASP A 42 9.88 -0.52 -6.58
N THR A 43 8.59 -0.51 -6.91
CA THR A 43 7.86 -1.68 -7.40
C THR A 43 7.31 -1.51 -8.81
N ALA A 44 7.58 -0.38 -9.48
CA ALA A 44 6.92 0.02 -10.72
C ALA A 44 7.00 -1.05 -11.82
N ASP A 45 8.18 -1.67 -11.98
CA ASP A 45 8.42 -2.72 -12.99
C ASP A 45 7.59 -4.00 -12.76
N PHE A 46 7.11 -4.23 -11.54
CA PHE A 46 6.38 -5.43 -11.14
C PHE A 46 4.87 -5.22 -11.00
N CYS A 47 4.39 -3.97 -11.04
CA CYS A 47 2.98 -3.65 -10.78
C CYS A 47 1.99 -4.27 -11.78
N ARG A 48 2.39 -4.50 -13.05
CA ARG A 48 1.55 -5.24 -14.01
C ARG A 48 1.35 -6.71 -13.62
N ILE A 49 2.38 -7.34 -13.03
CA ILE A 49 2.29 -8.71 -12.54
C ILE A 49 1.37 -8.73 -11.31
N ALA A 50 1.54 -7.77 -10.40
CA ALA A 50 0.69 -7.62 -9.23
C ALA A 50 -0.78 -7.39 -9.61
N TRP A 51 -1.06 -6.53 -10.60
CA TRP A 51 -2.43 -6.30 -11.07
C TRP A 51 -3.10 -7.57 -11.60
N LYS A 52 -2.39 -8.35 -12.42
CA LYS A 52 -2.89 -9.66 -12.89
C LYS A 52 -3.19 -10.61 -11.74
N ALA A 53 -2.32 -10.64 -10.72
CA ALA A 53 -2.55 -11.44 -9.53
C ALA A 53 -3.81 -10.97 -8.79
N ILE A 54 -3.97 -9.66 -8.58
CA ILE A 54 -5.17 -9.06 -7.96
C ILE A 54 -6.44 -9.46 -8.73
N GLN A 55 -6.41 -9.44 -10.05
CA GLN A 55 -7.55 -9.83 -10.89
C GLN A 55 -7.97 -11.30 -10.72
N CYS A 56 -7.11 -12.18 -10.19
CA CYS A 56 -7.48 -13.54 -9.86
C CYS A 56 -8.36 -13.65 -8.60
N HIS A 57 -8.39 -12.62 -7.74
CA HIS A 57 -9.19 -12.59 -6.50
C HIS A 57 -10.64 -12.15 -6.76
N GLN A 58 -11.35 -12.92 -7.59
CA GLN A 58 -12.69 -12.56 -8.10
C GLN A 58 -13.70 -12.16 -7.03
N SER A 59 -13.73 -12.86 -5.89
CA SER A 59 -14.66 -12.56 -4.80
C SER A 59 -14.33 -11.29 -4.01
N GLN A 60 -13.10 -10.79 -4.11
CA GLN A 60 -12.60 -9.63 -3.39
C GLN A 60 -12.45 -8.42 -4.31
N LEU A 61 -12.40 -8.60 -5.63
CA LEU A 61 -12.29 -7.51 -6.62
C LEU A 61 -13.33 -6.40 -6.41
N ALA A 62 -14.55 -6.76 -6.03
CA ALA A 62 -15.62 -5.79 -5.75
C ALA A 62 -15.29 -4.81 -4.61
N THR A 63 -14.38 -5.17 -3.69
CA THR A 63 -13.96 -4.27 -2.60
C THR A 63 -13.00 -3.18 -3.06
N LEU A 64 -12.52 -3.24 -4.31
CA LEU A 64 -11.72 -2.16 -4.91
C LEU A 64 -12.59 -1.05 -5.51
N GLY A 65 -13.92 -1.14 -5.40
CA GLY A 65 -14.84 -0.12 -5.92
C GLY A 65 -14.60 0.17 -7.41
N GLU A 66 -14.55 1.45 -7.77
CA GLU A 66 -14.31 1.89 -9.14
C GLU A 66 -12.88 1.58 -9.64
N LEU A 67 -11.92 1.37 -8.73
CA LEU A 67 -10.56 0.97 -9.13
C LEU A 67 -10.55 -0.40 -9.81
N ALA A 68 -11.50 -1.30 -9.49
CA ALA A 68 -11.65 -2.58 -10.18
C ALA A 68 -11.96 -2.44 -11.67
N ASN A 69 -12.59 -1.32 -12.06
CA ASN A 69 -13.01 -1.01 -13.42
C ASN A 69 -12.02 -0.08 -14.15
N ALA A 70 -10.96 0.36 -13.47
CA ALA A 70 -9.98 1.27 -14.05
C ALA A 70 -9.23 0.61 -15.22
N HIS A 71 -8.76 1.44 -16.16
CA HIS A 71 -7.82 0.99 -17.18
C HIS A 71 -6.56 0.42 -16.52
N GLU A 72 -5.97 -0.66 -17.09
CA GLU A 72 -4.81 -1.35 -16.50
C GLU A 72 -3.68 -0.37 -16.15
N ASP A 73 -3.33 0.55 -17.06
CA ASP A 73 -2.25 1.52 -16.80
C ASP A 73 -2.56 2.44 -15.60
N ALA A 74 -3.82 2.78 -15.34
CA ALA A 74 -4.21 3.57 -14.18
C ALA A 74 -4.12 2.76 -12.89
N ALA A 75 -4.60 1.51 -12.89
CA ALA A 75 -4.48 0.60 -11.75
C ALA A 75 -3.00 0.32 -11.41
N VAL A 76 -2.17 0.09 -12.44
CA VAL A 76 -0.72 -0.10 -12.31
C VAL A 76 -0.04 1.14 -11.75
N ALA A 77 -0.42 2.33 -12.21
CA ALA A 77 0.12 3.59 -11.68
C ALA A 77 -0.22 3.76 -10.19
N VAL A 78 -1.46 3.48 -9.78
CA VAL A 78 -1.87 3.49 -8.37
C VAL A 78 -1.06 2.47 -7.56
N LEU A 79 -0.91 1.24 -8.04
CA LEU A 79 -0.13 0.20 -7.35
C LEU A 79 1.34 0.56 -7.20
N SER A 80 1.92 1.33 -8.13
CA SER A 80 3.33 1.75 -8.06
C SER A 80 3.63 2.71 -6.90
N MET A 81 2.59 3.29 -6.29
CA MET A 81 2.73 4.10 -5.07
C MET A 81 2.84 3.27 -3.79
N GLN A 82 2.61 1.95 -3.87
CA GLN A 82 2.87 1.05 -2.76
C GLN A 82 4.37 0.74 -2.62
N GLY A 83 4.71 -0.24 -1.79
CA GLY A 83 6.12 -0.56 -1.47
C GLY A 83 6.65 0.21 -0.28
N THR A 84 5.76 0.80 0.52
CA THR A 84 6.07 1.52 1.77
C THR A 84 6.03 0.58 2.98
N PHE A 85 7.06 0.68 3.84
CA PHE A 85 7.20 -0.15 5.03
C PHE A 85 7.68 0.64 6.24
N PHE A 86 7.31 0.11 7.41
CA PHE A 86 7.84 0.53 8.69
C PHE A 86 8.69 -0.58 9.31
N ARG A 87 9.97 -0.30 9.57
CA ARG A 87 10.92 -1.19 10.23
C ARG A 87 10.69 -1.13 11.74
N ALA A 88 9.77 -1.95 12.23
CA ALA A 88 9.42 -2.00 13.65
C ALA A 88 10.56 -2.51 14.56
N PHE A 89 11.49 -3.31 14.01
CA PHE A 89 12.65 -3.85 14.73
C PHE A 89 13.89 -3.82 13.83
N SER A 90 15.04 -3.43 14.38
CA SER A 90 16.28 -3.34 13.62
C SER A 90 17.52 -3.51 14.49
N LEU A 91 18.52 -4.21 13.95
CA LEU A 91 19.91 -4.17 14.41
C LEU A 91 20.83 -3.39 13.45
N VAL A 92 20.27 -2.89 12.34
CA VAL A 92 20.96 -2.16 11.28
C VAL A 92 20.54 -0.68 11.33
N ASN A 93 20.01 -0.12 10.25
CA ASN A 93 19.40 1.22 10.29
C ASN A 93 18.22 1.26 11.28
N GLY A 94 18.28 2.18 12.25
CA GLY A 94 17.25 2.39 13.26
C GLY A 94 16.11 3.34 12.83
N GLY A 95 15.92 3.55 11.53
CA GLY A 95 14.89 4.43 10.98
C GLY A 95 15.31 5.90 10.85
N ARG A 96 16.62 6.19 10.78
CA ARG A 96 17.13 7.56 10.56
C ARG A 96 17.20 7.94 9.09
N GLU A 97 17.38 6.95 8.24
CA GLU A 97 17.41 7.09 6.78
C GLU A 97 16.28 6.25 6.19
N VAL A 98 15.68 6.72 5.10
CA VAL A 98 14.71 5.93 4.34
C VAL A 98 15.48 4.91 3.51
N GLU A 99 15.19 3.64 3.72
CA GLU A 99 15.82 2.54 2.98
C GLU A 99 15.09 2.29 1.67
N THR A 100 15.79 1.78 0.67
CA THR A 100 15.20 1.35 -0.61
C THR A 100 15.27 -0.16 -0.84
N ASP A 101 15.84 -0.88 0.13
CA ASP A 101 16.01 -2.33 0.15
C ASP A 101 15.69 -2.83 1.56
N LEU A 102 14.76 -3.78 1.67
CA LEU A 102 14.40 -4.39 2.96
C LEU A 102 15.59 -5.11 3.61
N PHE A 103 16.58 -5.54 2.82
CA PHE A 103 17.78 -6.23 3.26
C PHE A 103 18.99 -5.32 3.51
N ALA A 104 18.81 -3.99 3.44
CA ALA A 104 19.88 -3.04 3.69
C ALA A 104 20.60 -3.33 5.02
N GLY A 105 21.94 -3.40 4.97
CA GLY A 105 22.79 -3.59 6.14
C GLY A 105 22.93 -5.02 6.69
N LEU A 106 22.26 -6.03 6.11
CA LEU A 106 22.34 -7.43 6.57
C LEU A 106 23.55 -8.22 6.04
N ARG A 107 24.62 -7.54 5.61
CA ARG A 107 25.80 -8.16 4.98
C ARG A 107 27.00 -8.17 5.91
#